data_AF-A0A2E1PN78-F1
#
_entry.id   AF-A0A2E1PN78-F1
#
_cell.length_a   1.000
_cell.length_b   1.000
_cell.length_c   1.000
_cell.angle_alpha   90.00
_cell.angle_beta   90.00
_cell.angle_gamma   90.00
#
_symmetry.space_group_name_H-M   'P 1'
#
loop_
_entity.id
_entity.type
_entity.pdbx_description
1 polymer ?
#
loop_
_entity_poly.entity_id
_entity_poly.type
_entity_poly.pdbx_seq_one_letter_code
_entity_poly.pdbx_strand_id
1 'polypeptide(L)'
;MLTNKYSFKRSDRIADLIFREISNLVQTQVKDPRLENTVITKVEMSDNMKIAKIFYRNLITSSDQADLEKGFKKASGFLRSSLARNLSLKRVPSLIFIYDELNIYD
;
A
#
# COMPACT_ATOMS: atom_id res chain seq x y z
N MET A 1 31.23 -11.86 -11.67
CA MET A 1 30.05 -12.66 -11.30
C MET A 1 29.04 -11.72 -10.65
N LEU A 2 28.10 -11.17 -11.41
CA LEU A 2 26.98 -10.39 -10.86
C LEU A 2 25.84 -11.38 -10.64
N THR A 3 25.66 -11.81 -9.40
CA THR A 3 24.60 -12.75 -9.03
C THR A 3 23.27 -12.07 -9.29
N ASN A 4 22.57 -12.56 -10.31
CA ASN A 4 21.22 -12.14 -10.67
C ASN A 4 20.30 -12.31 -9.44
N LYS A 5 20.07 -11.20 -8.71
CA LYS A 5 19.26 -11.15 -7.48
C LYS A 5 17.76 -11.09 -7.79
N TYR A 6 17.35 -11.42 -9.01
CA TYR A 6 15.94 -11.53 -9.43
C TYR A 6 15.46 -12.98 -9.24
N SER A 7 15.55 -13.51 -8.03
CA SER A 7 14.67 -14.62 -7.66
C SER A 7 13.30 -14.00 -7.43
N PHE A 8 12.38 -14.12 -8.39
CA PHE A 8 11.00 -13.64 -8.24
C PHE A 8 10.34 -14.40 -7.09
N LYS A 9 10.50 -13.89 -5.87
CA LYS A 9 9.93 -14.51 -4.69
C LYS A 9 8.42 -14.41 -4.81
N ARG A 10 7.74 -15.40 -4.23
CA ARG A 10 6.27 -15.39 -4.13
C ARG A 10 5.77 -14.10 -3.44
N SER A 11 6.53 -13.59 -2.48
CA SER A 11 6.30 -12.31 -1.80
C SER A 11 6.17 -11.14 -2.78
N ASP A 12 7.04 -11.08 -3.79
CA ASP A 12 7.13 -9.95 -4.71
C ASP A 12 5.91 -9.95 -5.65
N ARG A 13 5.53 -11.12 -6.16
CA ARG A 13 4.30 -11.26 -6.96
C ARG A 13 3.05 -10.85 -6.18
N ILE A 14 2.99 -11.20 -4.89
CA ILE A 14 1.87 -10.81 -4.03
C ILE A 14 1.91 -9.31 -3.73
N ALA A 15 3.10 -8.74 -3.51
CA ALA A 15 3.28 -7.30 -3.33
C ALA A 15 2.74 -6.53 -4.53
N ASP A 16 3.06 -6.96 -5.76
CA ASP A 16 2.57 -6.32 -7.00
C ASP A 16 1.05 -6.41 -7.14
N LEU A 17 0.45 -7.55 -6.80
CA LEU A 17 -1.00 -7.72 -6.82
C LEU A 17 -1.68 -6.78 -5.82
N ILE A 18 -1.15 -6.72 -4.59
CA ILE A 18 -1.68 -5.83 -3.55
C ILE A 18 -1.47 -4.36 -3.94
N PHE A 19 -0.32 -4.01 -4.52
CA PHE A 19 -0.04 -2.66 -5.00
C PHE A 19 -1.11 -2.20 -6.00
N ARG A 20 -1.36 -3.00 -7.05
CA ARG A 20 -2.38 -2.68 -8.06
C ARG A 20 -3.76 -2.54 -7.44
N GLU A 21 -4.13 -3.47 -6.58
CA GLU A 21 -5.47 -3.51 -5.98
C GLU A 21 -5.70 -2.36 -4.99
N ILE A 22 -4.78 -2.12 -4.06
CA ILE A 22 -4.91 -1.00 -3.11
C ILE A 22 -4.88 0.34 -3.84
N SER A 23 -4.00 0.51 -4.84
CA SER A 23 -3.96 1.75 -5.62
C SER A 23 -5.31 2.05 -6.26
N ASN A 24 -5.94 1.02 -6.85
CA ASN A 24 -7.27 1.15 -7.42
C ASN A 24 -8.33 1.47 -6.35
N LEU A 25 -8.33 0.74 -5.24
CA LEU A 25 -9.31 0.94 -4.16
C LEU A 25 -9.21 2.33 -3.53
N VAL A 26 -8.00 2.83 -3.30
CA VAL A 26 -7.75 4.17 -2.74
C VAL A 26 -8.26 5.25 -3.69
N GLN A 27 -8.03 5.10 -4.99
CA GLN A 27 -8.48 6.09 -5.98
C GLN A 27 -9.98 6.06 -6.25
N THR A 28 -10.63 4.89 -6.18
CA THR A 28 -12.00 4.72 -6.68
C THR A 28 -13.06 4.47 -5.61
N GLN A 29 -12.70 3.90 -4.46
CA GLN A 29 -13.67 3.42 -3.47
C GLN A 29 -13.50 3.99 -2.06
N VAL A 30 -12.32 4.51 -1.73
CA VAL A 30 -12.11 5.18 -0.44
C VAL A 30 -12.79 6.54 -0.48
N LYS A 31 -13.78 6.74 0.40
CA LYS A 31 -14.58 7.99 0.50
C LYS A 31 -14.12 8.93 1.62
N ASP A 32 -12.92 8.73 2.16
CA ASP A 32 -12.42 9.63 3.21
C ASP A 32 -11.78 10.86 2.55
N PRO A 33 -12.28 12.08 2.80
CA PRO A 33 -11.77 13.29 2.16
C PRO A 33 -10.31 13.55 2.49
N ARG A 34 -9.81 13.03 3.62
CA ARG A 34 -8.39 13.16 3.99
C ARG A 34 -7.48 12.41 3.04
N LEU A 35 -7.97 11.34 2.42
CA LEU A 35 -7.20 10.51 1.49
C LEU A 35 -7.34 10.95 0.03
N GLU A 36 -8.02 12.07 -0.22
CA GLU A 36 -8.04 12.68 -1.55
C GLU A 36 -6.63 13.00 -2.03
N ASN A 37 -6.38 12.80 -3.33
CA ASN A 37 -5.08 13.02 -3.97
C ASN A 37 -3.92 12.19 -3.38
N THR A 38 -4.24 11.14 -2.63
CA THR A 38 -3.25 10.21 -2.11
C THR A 38 -2.97 9.11 -3.12
N VAL A 39 -1.68 8.83 -3.35
CA VAL A 39 -1.22 7.76 -4.23
C VAL A 39 -0.37 6.76 -3.46
N ILE A 40 -0.48 5.50 -3.81
CA ILE A 40 0.41 4.45 -3.32
C ILE A 40 1.65 4.43 -4.20
N THR A 41 2.82 4.50 -3.59
CA THR A 41 4.11 4.56 -4.28
C THR A 41 4.80 3.21 -4.34
N LYS A 42 4.66 2.41 -3.27
CA LYS A 42 5.29 1.10 -3.16
C LYS A 42 4.51 0.19 -2.22
N VAL A 43 4.59 -1.11 -2.46
CA VAL A 43 4.22 -2.13 -1.47
C VAL A 43 5.38 -3.08 -1.26
N GLU A 44 5.70 -3.36 -0.01
CA GLU A 44 6.68 -4.38 0.37
C GLU A 44 6.00 -5.48 1.18
N MET A 45 6.32 -6.72 0.84
CA MET A 45 5.78 -7.89 1.53
C MET A 45 6.85 -8.53 2.40
N SER A 46 6.50 -8.92 3.63
CA SER A 46 7.37 -9.78 4.43
C SER A 46 7.59 -11.13 3.75
N ASP A 47 8.74 -11.78 3.96
CA ASP A 47 9.04 -13.11 3.34
C ASP A 47 7.97 -14.16 3.67
N ASN A 48 7.34 -14.06 4.85
CA ASN A 48 6.26 -14.94 5.28
C ASN A 48 4.85 -14.51 4.83
N MET A 49 4.73 -13.43 4.04
CA MET A 49 3.49 -12.89 3.48
C MET A 49 2.42 -12.53 4.53
N LYS A 50 2.83 -12.25 5.77
CA LYS A 50 1.92 -11.88 6.86
C LYS A 50 1.77 -10.36 7.01
N ILE A 51 2.73 -9.58 6.53
CA ILE A 51 2.75 -8.12 6.69
C ILE A 51 3.01 -7.48 5.32
N ALA A 52 2.15 -6.52 4.97
CA ALA A 52 2.26 -5.67 3.80
C ALA A 52 2.54 -4.24 4.27
N LYS A 53 3.73 -3.72 3.97
CA LYS A 53 4.03 -2.29 4.12
C LYS A 53 3.58 -1.57 2.87
N ILE A 54 2.72 -0.57 3.03
CA ILE A 54 2.15 0.22 1.96
C ILE A 54 2.69 1.62 2.11
N PHE A 55 3.49 2.04 1.15
CA PHE A 55 4.05 3.38 1.08
C PHE A 55 3.10 4.26 0.28
N TYR A 56 2.82 5.44 0.82
CA TYR A 56 1.87 6.38 0.22
C TYR A 56 2.36 7.80 0.36
N ARG A 57 1.89 8.68 -0.53
CA ARG A 57 2.11 10.12 -0.44
C ARG A 57 0.89 10.88 -0.90
N ASN A 58 0.74 12.12 -0.44
CA ASN A 58 -0.23 13.04 -1.02
C ASN A 58 0.44 13.84 -2.14
N LEU A 59 -0.27 14.03 -3.25
CA LEU A 59 0.21 14.88 -4.35
C LEU A 59 0.13 16.37 -4.02
N ILE A 60 -0.61 16.74 -2.97
CA ILE A 60 -0.74 18.11 -2.47
C ILE A 60 0.17 18.30 -1.26
N THR A 61 1.10 19.25 -1.37
CA THR A 61 2.16 19.52 -0.38
C THR A 61 1.64 20.09 0.95
N SER A 62 0.42 20.64 0.97
CA SER A 62 -0.20 21.19 2.19
C SER A 62 -0.96 20.15 3.03
N SER A 63 -0.92 18.87 2.66
CA SER A 63 -1.58 17.81 3.40
C SER A 63 -0.86 17.51 4.72
N ASP A 64 -1.60 17.47 5.82
CA ASP A 64 -1.07 17.02 7.11
C ASP A 64 -0.93 15.48 7.13
N GLN A 65 0.29 14.99 7.34
CA GLN A 65 0.60 13.57 7.47
C GLN A 65 -0.26 12.89 8.55
N ALA A 66 -0.52 13.57 9.68
CA ALA A 66 -1.30 13.01 10.77
C ALA A 66 -2.76 12.75 10.36
N ASP A 67 -3.31 13.58 9.48
CA ASP A 67 -4.67 13.40 8.96
C ASP A 67 -4.73 12.29 7.90
N LEU A 68 -3.71 12.15 7.06
CA LEU A 68 -3.58 11.00 6.16
C LEU A 68 -3.52 9.69 6.95
N GLU A 69 -2.73 9.64 8.03
CA GLU A 69 -2.60 8.46 8.87
C GLU A 69 -3.95 8.07 9.50
N LYS A 70 -4.70 9.06 10.02
CA LYS A 70 -6.08 8.83 10.52
C LYS A 70 -7.01 8.30 9.42
N GLY A 71 -6.91 8.86 8.21
CA GLY A 71 -7.66 8.42 7.05
C GLY A 71 -7.38 6.95 6.72
N PHE A 72 -6.11 6.56 6.64
CA PHE A 72 -5.72 5.17 6.38
C PHE A 72 -6.08 4.23 7.51
N LYS A 73 -5.96 4.67 8.77
CA LYS A 73 -6.39 3.88 9.93
C LYS A 73 -7.88 3.53 9.84
N LYS A 74 -8.71 4.49 9.43
CA LYS A 74 -10.15 4.27 9.22
C LYS A 74 -10.44 3.42 7.98
N ALA A 75 -9.72 3.64 6.89
CA ALA A 75 -9.88 2.86 5.65
C ALA A 75 -9.30 1.44 5.72
N SER A 76 -8.42 1.15 6.69
CA SER A 76 -7.69 -0.13 6.81
C SER A 76 -8.61 -1.35 6.83
N GLY A 77 -9.72 -1.29 7.59
CA GLY A 77 -10.69 -2.39 7.63
C GLY A 77 -11.35 -2.65 6.28
N PHE A 78 -11.77 -1.58 5.61
CA PHE A 78 -12.33 -1.64 4.26
C PHE A 78 -11.33 -2.23 3.27
N LEU A 79 -10.11 -1.67 3.19
CA LEU A 79 -9.06 -2.11 2.28
C LEU A 79 -8.71 -3.59 2.48
N ARG A 80 -8.59 -4.04 3.73
CA ARG A 80 -8.36 -5.46 4.05
C ARG A 80 -9.50 -6.35 3.55
N SER A 81 -10.74 -5.95 3.76
CA SER A 81 -11.90 -6.74 3.34
C SER A 81 -12.04 -6.81 1.82
N SER A 82 -11.73 -5.73 1.11
CA SER A 82 -11.75 -5.65 -0.35
C SER A 82 -10.62 -6.49 -0.95
N LEU A 83 -9.41 -6.45 -0.38
CA LEU A 83 -8.32 -7.33 -0.78
C LEU A 83 -8.65 -8.81 -0.59
N ALA A 84 -9.29 -9.18 0.52
CA ALA A 84 -9.72 -10.56 0.78
C ALA A 84 -10.60 -11.08 -0.37
N ARG A 85 -11.56 -10.24 -0.78
CA ARG A 85 -12.57 -10.55 -1.79
C ARG A 85 -11.99 -10.58 -3.20
N ASN A 86 -11.25 -9.53 -3.57
CA ASN A 86 -10.82 -9.30 -4.94
C ASN A 86 -9.62 -10.18 -5.33
N LEU A 87 -8.73 -10.47 -4.37
CA LEU A 87 -7.56 -11.32 -4.59
C LEU A 87 -7.76 -12.77 -4.11
N SER A 88 -8.94 -13.13 -3.59
CA SER A 88 -9.26 -14.47 -3.07
C SER A 88 -8.20 -15.00 -2.10
N LEU A 89 -7.68 -14.12 -1.24
CA LEU A 89 -6.59 -14.46 -0.32
C LEU A 89 -7.12 -15.26 0.87
N LYS A 90 -6.57 -16.45 1.10
CA LYS A 90 -6.88 -17.26 2.30
C LYS A 90 -6.52 -16.54 3.60
N ARG A 91 -5.46 -15.74 3.58
CA ARG A 91 -5.02 -14.90 4.70
C ARG A 91 -4.58 -13.55 4.15
N VAL A 92 -5.32 -12.50 4.50
CA VAL A 92 -4.95 -11.13 4.14
C VAL A 92 -3.82 -10.67 5.07
N PRO A 93 -2.71 -10.15 4.54
CA PRO A 93 -1.64 -9.63 5.37
C PRO A 93 -2.12 -8.43 6.19
N SER A 94 -1.44 -8.17 7.31
CA SER A 94 -1.61 -6.91 8.03
C SER A 94 -1.04 -5.77 7.21
N LEU A 95 -1.87 -4.75 6.99
CA LEU A 95 -1.50 -3.56 6.24
C LEU A 95 -0.89 -2.55 7.21
N ILE A 96 0.35 -2.14 6.94
CA ILE A 96 1.04 -1.07 7.65
C ILE A 96 1.22 0.07 6.65
N PHE A 97 0.64 1.22 6.95
CA PHE A 97 0.73 2.40 6.10
C PHE A 97 1.92 3.25 6.53
N ILE A 98 2.79 3.59 5.59
CA ILE A 98 4.01 4.35 5.81
C ILE A 98 3.98 5.55 4.86
N TYR A 99 4.14 6.75 5.40
CA TYR A 99 4.27 7.94 4.57
C TYR A 99 5.61 7.88 3.83
N ASP A 100 5.57 8.07 2.53
CA ASP A 100 6.73 8.05 1.66
C ASP A 100 7.33 9.46 1.59
N GLU A 101 8.37 9.69 2.40
CA GLU A 101 9.09 10.95 2.47
C GLU A 101 10.02 11.20 1.28
N LEU A 102 9.97 10.38 0.21
CA LEU A 102 10.88 10.42 -0.94
C LEU A 102 11.24 11.86 -1.35
N ASN A 103 12.43 12.27 -0.90
CA ASN A 103 13.06 13.54 -1.19
C ASN A 103 13.66 13.38 -2.60
N ILE A 104 13.03 13.98 -3.61
CA ILE A 104 13.40 13.80 -5.03
C ILE A 104 14.65 14.63 -5.38
N TYR A 105 15.67 14.61 -4.52
CA TYR A 105 16.96 15.25 -4.74
C TYR A 105 18.06 14.22 -4.42
N ASP A 106 18.42 13.40 -5.40
CA ASP A 106 19.76 12.77 -5.55
C ASP A 106 19.96 12.37 -7.02
#